data_AF-A0A9E5TB69-F1
#
_entry.id   AF-A0A9E5TB69-F1
#
_cell.length_a   1.000
_cell.length_b   1.000
_cell.length_c   1.000
_cell.angle_alpha   90.00
_cell.angle_beta   90.00
_cell.angle_gamma   90.00
#
_symmetry.space_group_name_H-M   'P 1'
#
loop_
_entity.id
_entity.type
_entity.pdbx_description
1 polymer ?
#
loop_
_entity_poly.entity_id
_entity_poly.type
_entity_poly.pdbx_seq_one_letter_code
_entity_poly.pdbx_strand_id
1 'polypeptide(L)' 'MDELLHLVVEKKASDLHLAVGVAPIIRIDGELYATNFETVSPHNL' A
#
# COMPACT_ATOMS: atom_id res chain seq x y z
N MET A 1 0.25 -0.13 -10.04
CA MET A 1 1.14 -1.08 -9.33
C MET A 1 2.54 -0.51 -9.08
N ASP A 2 3.29 -0.10 -10.12
CA ASP A 2 4.71 0.31 -9.97
C ASP A 2 4.95 1.42 -8.95
N GLU A 3 4.10 2.45 -8.91
CA GLU A 3 4.20 3.54 -7.93
C GLU A 3 4.07 3.06 -6.48
N LEU A 4 3.21 2.08 -6.22
CA LEU A 4 3.03 1.50 -4.89
C LEU A 4 4.26 0.69 -4.48
N LEU A 5 4.84 -0.09 -5.41
CA LEU A 5 6.06 -0.85 -5.15
C LEU A 5 7.26 0.08 -4.96
N HIS A 6 7.36 1.16 -5.73
CA HIS A 6 8.36 2.20 -5.51
C HIS A 6 8.21 2.84 -4.14
N LEU A 7 6.99 3.17 -3.71
CA LEU A 7 6.73 3.71 -2.37
C LEU A 7 7.20 2.75 -1.28
N VAL A 8 6.92 1.45 -1.42
CA VAL A 8 7.34 0.42 -0.44
C VAL A 8 8.86 0.42 -0.28
N VAL A 9 9.60 0.43 -1.40
CA VAL A 9 11.06 0.48 -1.38
C VAL A 9 11.57 1.81 -0.79
N GLU A 10 11.00 2.95 -1.22
CA GLU A 10 11.38 4.28 -0.76
C GLU A 10 11.20 4.42 0.77
N LYS A 11 10.09 3.92 1.30
CA LYS A 11 9.79 3.97 2.74
C LYS A 11 10.44 2.84 3.54
N LYS A 12 11.21 1.96 2.89
CA LYS A 12 11.78 0.74 3.50
C LYS A 12 10.71 -0.11 4.19
N ALA A 13 9.50 -0.12 3.64
CA ALA A 13 8.43 -0.97 4.14
C ALA A 13 8.72 -2.43 3.82
N SER A 14 8.32 -3.31 4.74
CA SER A 14 8.47 -4.77 4.61
C SER A 14 7.41 -5.39 3.70
N ASP A 15 6.20 -4.83 3.69
CA ASP A 15 5.08 -5.38 2.95
C ASP A 15 4.17 -4.28 2.39
N LEU A 16 3.50 -4.63 1.29
CA LEU A 16 2.35 -3.91 0.72
C LEU A 16 1.10 -4.78 0.86
N HIS A 17 0.07 -4.25 1.51
CA HIS A 17 -1.22 -4.89 1.72
C HIS A 17 -2.26 -4.24 0.80
N LEU A 18 -2.93 -5.07 0.00
CA LEU A 18 -4.00 -4.66 -0.91
C LEU A 18 -5.27 -5.42 -0.54
N ALA A 19 -6.31 -4.68 -0.16
CA ALA A 19 -7.61 -5.23 0.20
C ALA A 19 -8.72 -4.29 -0.30
N VAL A 20 -9.75 -4.86 -0.92
CA VAL A 20 -10.88 -4.08 -1.46
C VAL A 20 -11.59 -3.32 -0.34
N GLY A 21 -11.92 -2.06 -0.59
CA GLY A 21 -12.67 -1.21 0.33
C GLY A 21 -11.80 -0.38 1.29
N VAL A 22 -10.47 -0.52 1.22
CA VAL A 22 -9.51 0.35 1.93
C VAL A 22 -8.42 0.87 0.99
N ALA A 23 -7.76 1.96 1.35
CA ALA A 23 -6.54 2.39 0.67
C ALA A 23 -5.45 1.31 0.82
N PRO A 24 -4.47 1.23 -0.11
CA PRO A 24 -3.28 0.39 0.07
C PRO A 24 -2.60 0.72 1.41
N ILE A 25 -2.14 -0.32 2.11
CA ILE A 25 -1.50 -0.20 3.42
C ILE A 25 -0.07 -0.72 3.30
N ILE A 26 0.90 0.00 3.87
CA ILE A 26 2.29 -0.46 3.96
C ILE A 26 2.65 -0.78 5.42
N ARG A 27 3.52 -1.77 5.61
CA ARG A 27 4.03 -2.14 6.94
C ARG A 27 5.47 -1.67 7.13
N ILE A 28 5.70 -0.77 8.08
CA ILE A 28 7.01 -0.20 8.41
C ILE A 28 7.29 -0.52 9.89
N ASP A 29 8.40 -1.20 10.17
CA ASP A 29 8.83 -1.58 11.52
C ASP A 29 7.73 -2.27 12.37
N GLY A 30 6.87 -3.06 11.71
CA GLY A 30 5.77 -3.80 12.35
C GLY A 30 4.44 -3.05 12.40
N GLU A 31 4.44 -1.75 12.16
CA GLU A 31 3.24 -0.89 12.22
C GLU A 31 2.60 -0.72 10.82
N LEU A 32 1.27 -0.55 10.80
CA LEU A 32 0.49 -0.42 9.57
C LEU A 32 0.15 1.04 9.27
N TYR A 33 0.44 1.48 8.05
CA TYR A 33 0.17 2.83 7.58
C TYR A 33 -0.66 2.79 6.31
N ALA A 34 -1.84 3.41 6.35
CA ALA A 34 -2.61 3.66 5.13
C ALA A 34 -1.87 4.69 4.26
N THR A 35 -1.83 4.43 2.96
CA THR A 35 -1.26 5.36 1.98
C THR A 35 -2.28 6.41 1.56
N ASN A 36 -1.83 7.44 0.83
CA ASN A 36 -2.71 8.48 0.28
C ASN A 36 -3.29 8.13 -1.10
N PHE A 37 -3.17 6.87 -1.54
CA PHE A 37 -3.75 6.40 -2.79
C PHE A 37 -5.26 6.16 -2.64
N GLU A 38 -5.93 6.04 -3.78
CA GLU A 38 -7.35 5.73 -3.80
C GLU A 38 -7.65 4.37 -3.15
N THR A 39 -8.89 4.23 -2.68
CA THR A 39 -9.39 2.96 -2.17
C THR A 39 -9.31 1.88 -3.24
N VAL A 40 -8.78 0.73 -2.85
CA VAL A 40 -8.70 -0.44 -3.71
C VAL A 40 -10.12 -0.93 -4.01
N SER A 41 -10.37 -1.19 -5.28
CA SER A 41 -11.58 -1.78 -5.82
C SER A 41 -11.21 -2.96 -6.73
N PRO A 42 -12.17 -3.82 -7.08
CA PRO A 42 -11.91 -4.92 -8.01
C PRO A 42 -11.45 -4.50 -9.41
N HIS A 43 -11.61 -3.22 -9.78
CA HIS A 43 -11.38 -2.72 -11.14
C HIS A 43 -10.16 -1.80 -11.28
N ASN A 44 -9.48 -1.42 -10.18
CA ASN A 44 -8.40 -0.41 -10.18
C ASN A 44 -7.09 -0.89 -9.51
N LEU A 45 -6.73 -2.16 -9.69
CA LEU A 45 -5.46 -2.74 -9.23
C LEU A 45 -4.38 -2.72 -10.31
#